data_AF-A0A522AGK4-F1
#
_entry.id   AF-A0A522AGK4-F1
#
_cell.length_a   1.000
_cell.length_b   1.000
_cell.length_c   1.000
_cell.angle_alpha   90.00
_cell.angle_beta   90.00
_cell.angle_gamma   90.00
#
_symmetry.space_group_name_H-M   'P 1'
#
loop_
_entity.id
_entity.type
_entity.pdbx_description
1 polymer ?
#
loop_
_entity_poly.entity_id
_entity_poly.type
_entity_poly.pdbx_seq_one_letter_code
_entity_poly.pdbx_strand_id
1 'polypeptide(L)'
;MLPLALAAIGVVYGDIGTSPLYTLQVVFAGSHPLALTQGNLFGILSLVFWALFIVITLKYVSFIMRADNRGEGGIMALIALTLRAVKHRERLRWVLMSLGLFGAALFYGDGVITPAISVLSAVEGLKVAAPTLEAYVVPVTLV
;
A
#
# COMPACT_ATOMS: atom_id res chain seq x y z
N MET A 1 -6.86 -6.96 24.42
CA MET A 1 -7.45 -6.75 23.07
C MET A 1 -7.37 -5.31 22.62
N LEU A 2 -7.85 -4.32 23.39
CA LEU A 2 -7.78 -2.89 23.01
C LEU A 2 -6.38 -2.36 22.66
N PRO A 3 -5.29 -2.69 23.39
CA PRO A 3 -3.94 -2.20 23.06
C PRO A 3 -3.43 -2.74 21.72
N LEU A 4 -3.74 -4.01 21.44
CA LEU A 4 -3.38 -4.68 20.17
C LEU A 4 -4.17 -4.09 19.00
N ALA A 5 -5.44 -3.77 19.19
CA ALA A 5 -6.26 -3.13 18.17
C ALA A 5 -5.77 -1.72 17.84
N LEU A 6 -5.42 -0.92 18.86
CA LEU A 6 -4.83 0.40 18.66
C LEU A 6 -3.48 0.32 17.96
N ALA A 7 -2.62 -0.64 18.32
CA ALA A 7 -1.35 -0.87 17.65
C ALA A 7 -1.56 -1.26 16.17
N ALA A 8 -2.49 -2.16 15.87
CA ALA A 8 -2.80 -2.56 14.50
C ALA A 8 -3.35 -1.40 13.66
N ILE A 9 -4.24 -0.57 14.23
CA ILE A 9 -4.72 0.66 13.60
C ILE A 9 -3.55 1.60 13.30
N GLY A 10 -2.64 1.81 14.25
CA GLY A 10 -1.46 2.64 14.07
C GLY A 10 -0.56 2.16 12.93
N VAL A 11 -0.33 0.85 12.82
CA VAL A 11 0.43 0.25 11.72
C VAL A 11 -0.26 0.47 10.37
N VAL A 12 -1.57 0.20 10.28
CA VAL A 12 -2.33 0.32 9.02
C VAL A 12 -2.40 1.77 8.55
N TYR A 13 -2.66 2.73 9.45
CA TYR A 13 -2.66 4.15 9.07
C TYR A 13 -1.27 4.69 8.79
N GLY A 14 -0.23 4.15 9.44
CA GLY A 14 1.17 4.43 9.12
C GLY A 14 1.50 4.05 7.68
N ASP A 15 1.10 2.85 7.27
CA ASP A 15 1.34 2.32 5.91
C ASP A 15 0.63 3.13 4.81
N ILE A 16 -0.60 3.57 5.08
CA ILE A 16 -1.34 4.46 4.15
C ILE A 16 -0.61 5.79 3.95
N GLY A 17 0.09 6.28 4.97
CA GLY A 17 0.76 7.59 4.97
C GLY A 17 2.12 7.62 4.26
N THR A 18 2.83 6.49 4.14
CA THR A 18 4.17 6.45 3.53
C THR A 18 4.14 6.61 2.01
N SER A 19 3.11 6.06 1.35
CA SER A 19 2.96 6.12 -0.11
C SER A 19 2.87 7.56 -0.68
N PRO A 20 2.07 8.48 -0.08
CA PRO A 20 2.11 9.90 -0.46
C PRO A 20 3.48 10.58 -0.28
N LEU A 21 4.21 10.25 0.79
CA LEU A 21 5.52 10.86 1.06
C LEU A 21 6.53 10.48 -0.02
N TYR A 22 6.58 9.20 -0.40
CA TYR A 22 7.40 8.74 -1.52
C TYR A 22 6.97 9.38 -2.85
N THR A 23 5.67 9.43 -3.11
CA THR A 23 5.14 10.04 -4.34
C THR A 23 5.58 11.50 -4.47
N LEU A 24 5.52 12.27 -3.39
CA LEU A 24 5.98 13.66 -3.38
C LEU A 24 7.50 13.77 -3.62
N GLN A 25 8.30 12.91 -2.99
CA GLN A 25 9.74 12.86 -3.23
C GLN A 25 10.03 12.58 -4.72
N VAL A 26 9.40 11.56 -5.31
CA VAL A 26 9.64 11.19 -6.71
C VAL A 26 9.22 12.30 -7.68
N VAL A 27 8.11 12.99 -7.41
CA VAL A 27 7.60 14.02 -8.32
C VAL A 27 8.49 15.28 -8.32
N PHE A 28 9.07 15.65 -7.17
CA PHE A 28 9.85 16.88 -7.04
C PHE A 28 11.37 16.67 -7.05
N ALA A 29 11.85 15.47 -6.72
CA ALA A 29 13.27 15.15 -6.62
C ALA A 29 13.68 13.90 -7.43
N GLY A 30 12.75 13.32 -8.22
CA GLY A 30 13.04 12.19 -9.09
C GLY A 30 13.69 12.59 -10.43
N SER A 31 13.74 11.64 -11.37
CA SER A 31 14.45 11.76 -12.65
C SER A 31 13.92 12.87 -13.57
N HIS A 32 12.65 13.24 -13.43
CA HIS A 32 11.99 14.32 -14.17
C HIS A 32 11.27 15.24 -13.19
N PRO A 33 12.01 16.12 -12.48
CA PRO A 33 11.44 16.90 -11.40
C PRO A 33 10.50 17.97 -11.95
N LEU A 34 9.29 18.02 -11.41
CA LEU A 34 8.40 19.15 -11.64
C LEU A 34 8.93 20.37 -10.88
N ALA A 35 8.80 21.55 -11.48
CA ALA A 35 9.12 22.79 -10.78
C ALA A 35 8.23 22.93 -9.54
N LEU A 36 8.85 23.28 -8.40
CA LEU A 36 8.19 23.57 -7.13
C LEU A 36 7.42 24.90 -7.21
N THR A 37 6.33 24.89 -7.97
CA THR A 37 5.38 26.00 -8.07
C THR A 37 4.16 25.71 -7.20
N GLN A 38 3.51 26.76 -6.70
CA GLN A 38 2.28 26.60 -5.90
C GLN A 38 1.20 25.81 -6.66
N GLY A 39 1.07 26.04 -7.97
CA GLY A 39 0.12 25.32 -8.82
C GLY A 39 0.38 23.82 -8.87
N ASN A 40 1.64 23.41 -9.08
CA ASN A 40 2.01 22.00 -9.12
C ASN A 40 1.83 21.33 -7.74
N LEU A 41 2.19 22.03 -6.66
CA LEU A 41 2.05 21.51 -5.30
C LEU A 41 0.58 21.22 -4.97
N PHE A 42 -0.32 22.19 -5.18
CA PHE A 42 -1.74 21.97 -4.93
C PHE A 42 -2.35 20.93 -5.87
N GLY A 43 -1.88 20.87 -7.13
CA GLY A 43 -2.29 19.85 -8.09
C GLY A 43 -1.99 18.44 -7.61
N ILE A 44 -0.75 18.18 -7.17
CA ILE A 44 -0.33 16.87 -6.68
C ILE A 44 -1.03 16.52 -5.37
N LEU A 45 -1.13 17.45 -4.42
CA LEU A 45 -1.85 17.22 -3.16
C LEU A 45 -3.33 16.87 -3.41
N SER A 46 -3.97 17.54 -4.37
CA SER A 46 -5.34 17.22 -4.79
C SER A 46 -5.44 15.82 -5.40
N LEU A 47 -4.50 15.44 -6.26
CA LEU A 47 -4.45 14.09 -6.85
C LEU A 47 -4.28 13.01 -5.77
N VAL A 48 -3.37 13.21 -4.83
CA VAL A 48 -3.17 12.30 -3.69
C VAL A 48 -4.45 12.19 -2.86
N PHE A 49 -5.07 13.32 -2.53
CA PHE A 49 -6.31 13.36 -1.76
C PHE A 49 -7.44 12.57 -2.45
N TRP A 50 -7.69 12.87 -3.73
CA TRP A 50 -8.75 12.20 -4.50
C TRP A 50 -8.45 10.73 -4.73
N ALA A 51 -7.19 10.36 -4.99
CA ALA A 51 -6.79 8.98 -5.14
C ALA A 51 -7.05 8.18 -3.86
N LEU A 52 -6.63 8.68 -2.70
CA LEU A 52 -6.88 8.04 -1.40
C LEU A 52 -8.38 7.96 -1.12
N PHE A 53 -9.13 9.03 -1.37
CA PHE A 53 -10.58 9.05 -1.14
C PHE A 53 -11.30 8.01 -1.99
N ILE A 54 -11.01 7.94 -3.30
CA ILE A 54 -11.64 6.98 -4.22
C ILE A 54 -11.22 5.55 -3.86
N VAL A 55 -9.93 5.30 -3.63
CA VAL A 55 -9.45 3.95 -3.31
C VAL A 55 -10.04 3.48 -1.99
N ILE A 56 -9.92 4.25 -0.91
CA ILE A 56 -10.35 3.81 0.42
C ILE A 56 -11.87 3.75 0.50
N THR A 57 -12.58 4.79 0.07
CA THR A 57 -14.04 4.89 0.25
C THR A 57 -14.79 4.07 -0.80
N LEU A 58 -14.51 4.31 -2.08
CA LEU A 58 -15.28 3.70 -3.17
C LEU A 58 -14.86 2.24 -3.37
N LYS A 59 -13.56 1.99 -3.58
CA LYS A 59 -13.08 0.62 -3.86
C LYS A 59 -13.10 -0.25 -2.59
N TYR A 60 -12.51 0.21 -1.49
CA TYR A 60 -12.37 -0.66 -0.31
C TYR A 60 -13.63 -0.76 0.53
N VAL A 61 -14.15 0.37 1.03
CA VAL A 61 -15.34 0.36 1.92
C VAL A 61 -16.60 -0.10 1.19
N SER A 62 -16.85 0.41 -0.03
CA SER A 62 -18.11 0.12 -0.72
C SER A 62 -18.15 -1.25 -1.40
N PHE A 63 -17.00 -1.78 -1.85
CA PHE A 63 -16.94 -3.04 -2.60
C PHE A 63 -16.19 -4.14 -1.86
N ILE A 64 -14.91 -3.95 -1.54
CA ILE A 64 -14.05 -5.03 -0.99
C ILE A 64 -14.56 -5.50 0.37
N MET A 65 -14.93 -4.58 1.27
CA MET A 65 -15.42 -4.93 2.61
C MET A 65 -16.79 -5.63 2.59
N ARG A 66 -17.55 -5.53 1.49
CA ARG A 66 -18.80 -6.29 1.30
C ARG A 66 -18.56 -7.71 0.79
N ALA A 67 -17.39 -7.98 0.22
CA ALA A 67 -17.01 -9.29 -0.27
C ALA A 67 -16.24 -10.05 0.83
N ASP A 68 -16.85 -10.17 2.01
CA ASP A 68 -16.30 -10.92 3.13
C ASP A 68 -16.71 -12.40 3.10
N ASN A 69 -15.87 -13.25 3.70
CA ASN A 69 -16.17 -14.66 3.93
C ASN A 69 -16.17 -14.93 5.45
N ARG A 70 -17.34 -14.81 6.09
CA ARG A 70 -17.51 -15.00 7.55
C ARG A 70 -16.73 -13.97 8.37
N GLY A 71 -16.70 -12.72 7.91
CA GLY A 71 -15.98 -11.63 8.59
C GLY A 71 -14.48 -11.58 8.28
N GLU A 72 -13.94 -12.50 7.46
CA GLU A 72 -12.61 -12.37 6.89
C GLU A 72 -12.69 -11.63 5.54
N GLY A 73 -11.87 -10.60 5.37
CA GLY A 73 -11.76 -9.83 4.13
C GLY A 73 -10.48 -10.14 3.35
N GLY A 74 -10.32 -9.49 2.19
CA GLY A 74 -9.10 -9.56 1.41
C GLY A 74 -9.02 -10.74 0.43
N ILE A 75 -7.83 -10.95 -0.12
CA ILE A 75 -7.64 -11.83 -1.27
C ILE A 75 -7.92 -13.31 -0.95
N MET A 76 -7.60 -13.76 0.27
CA MET A 76 -7.83 -15.14 0.70
C MET A 76 -9.32 -15.45 0.87
N ALA A 77 -10.08 -14.49 1.42
CA ALA A 77 -11.53 -14.58 1.52
C ALA A 77 -12.19 -14.61 0.15
N LEU A 78 -11.74 -13.74 -0.77
CA LEU A 78 -12.23 -13.70 -2.15
C LEU A 78 -12.00 -15.04 -2.85
N ILE A 79 -10.77 -15.56 -2.85
CA ILE A 79 -10.44 -16.86 -3.46
C ILE A 79 -11.34 -17.97 -2.91
N ALA A 80 -11.53 -18.03 -1.59
CA ALA A 80 -12.41 -19.03 -0.97
C ALA A 80 -13.87 -18.91 -1.46
N LEU A 81 -14.39 -17.68 -1.62
CA LEU A 81 -15.75 -17.44 -2.13
C LEU A 81 -15.87 -17.80 -3.62
N THR A 82 -14.94 -17.36 -4.47
CA THR A 82 -15.01 -17.62 -5.91
C THR A 82 -14.91 -19.11 -6.21
N LEU A 83 -14.02 -19.83 -5.52
CA LEU A 83 -13.87 -21.28 -5.70
C LEU A 83 -15.09 -22.08 -5.25
N ARG A 84 -15.82 -21.62 -4.24
CA ARG A 84 -17.12 -22.19 -3.85
C ARG A 84 -18.17 -21.95 -4.92
N ALA A 85 -18.23 -20.74 -5.48
CA ALA A 85 -19.22 -20.36 -6.49
C ALA A 85 -19.09 -21.15 -7.81
N VAL A 86 -17.87 -21.54 -8.20
CA VAL A 86 -17.61 -22.26 -9.47
C VAL A 86 -17.41 -23.78 -9.30
N LYS A 87 -17.90 -24.37 -8.20
CA LYS A 87 -17.69 -25.80 -7.86
C LYS A 87 -17.98 -26.78 -9.00
N HIS A 88 -18.96 -26.47 -9.87
CA HIS A 88 -19.40 -27.33 -10.98
C HIS A 88 -18.74 -27.03 -12.34
N ARG A 89 -17.82 -26.06 -12.42
CA ARG A 89 -17.13 -25.68 -13.66
C ARG A 89 -15.62 -25.86 -13.52
N GLU A 90 -15.13 -27.07 -13.78
CA GLU A 90 -13.73 -27.46 -13.54
C GLU A 90 -12.69 -26.56 -14.23
N ARG A 91 -12.90 -26.22 -15.51
CA ARG A 91 -11.99 -25.30 -16.24
C ARG A 91 -11.94 -23.92 -15.61
N LEU A 92 -13.09 -23.36 -15.25
CA LEU A 92 -13.18 -22.03 -14.65
C LEU A 92 -12.58 -22.03 -13.24
N ARG A 93 -12.78 -23.11 -12.49
CA ARG A 93 -12.15 -23.31 -11.17
C ARG A 93 -10.63 -23.30 -11.28
N TRP A 94 -10.05 -24.01 -12.23
CA TRP A 94 -8.59 -24.00 -12.46
C TRP A 94 -8.07 -22.61 -12.80
N VAL A 95 -8.73 -21.88 -13.71
CA VAL A 95 -8.34 -20.51 -14.06
C VAL A 95 -8.40 -19.58 -12.84
N LEU A 96 -9.47 -19.64 -12.06
CA LEU A 96 -9.64 -18.81 -10.86
C LEU A 96 -8.67 -19.17 -9.73
N MET A 97 -8.31 -20.45 -9.58
CA MET A 97 -7.26 -20.87 -8.65
C MET A 97 -5.91 -20.27 -9.03
N SER A 98 -5.54 -20.35 -10.32
CA SER A 98 -4.28 -19.78 -10.81
C SER A 98 -4.23 -18.26 -10.65
N LEU A 99 -5.31 -17.55 -10.98
CA LEU A 99 -5.43 -16.11 -10.76
C LEU A 99 -5.35 -15.75 -9.26
N GLY A 100 -6.00 -16.54 -8.42
CA GLY A 100 -5.95 -16.38 -6.97
C GLY A 100 -4.55 -16.55 -6.41
N LEU A 101 -3.85 -17.63 -6.79
CA LEU A 101 -2.49 -17.90 -6.36
C LEU A 101 -1.52 -16.81 -6.83
N PHE A 102 -1.68 -16.34 -8.07
CA PHE A 102 -0.90 -15.23 -8.60
C PHE A 102 -1.13 -13.96 -7.79
N GLY A 103 -2.39 -13.60 -7.52
CA GLY A 103 -2.70 -12.44 -6.69
C GLY A 103 -2.19 -12.57 -5.25
N ALA A 104 -2.25 -13.77 -4.65
CA ALA A 104 -1.68 -14.03 -3.33
C ALA A 104 -0.15 -13.85 -3.31
N ALA A 105 0.55 -14.27 -4.38
CA ALA A 105 1.98 -14.05 -4.52
C ALA A 105 2.33 -12.56 -4.65
N LEU A 106 1.53 -11.78 -5.41
CA LEU A 106 1.69 -10.33 -5.49
C LEU A 106 1.47 -9.66 -4.13
N PHE A 107 0.43 -10.07 -3.39
CA PHE A 107 0.15 -9.56 -2.04
C PHE A 107 1.29 -9.88 -1.07
N TYR A 108 1.87 -11.08 -1.15
CA TYR A 108 3.03 -11.45 -0.34
C TYR A 108 4.27 -10.63 -0.72
N GLY A 109 4.49 -10.40 -2.02
CA GLY A 109 5.56 -9.53 -2.51
C GLY A 109 5.42 -8.10 -1.99
N ASP A 110 4.21 -7.55 -2.02
CA ASP A 110 3.90 -6.22 -1.47
C ASP A 110 4.21 -6.17 0.04
N GLY A 111 3.80 -7.20 0.79
CA GLY A 111 4.10 -7.32 2.22
C GLY A 111 5.60 -7.37 2.58
N VAL A 112 6.47 -7.76 1.64
CA VAL A 112 7.94 -7.75 1.81
C VAL A 112 8.54 -6.43 1.37
N ILE A 113 8.03 -5.82 0.28
CA ILE A 113 8.60 -4.60 -0.31
C ILE A 113 8.26 -3.36 0.53
N THR A 114 7.04 -3.28 1.05
CA THR A 114 6.53 -2.07 1.71
C THR A 114 7.29 -1.68 2.99
N PRO A 115 7.68 -2.61 3.89
CA PRO A 115 8.53 -2.27 5.03
C PRO A 115 9.90 -1.72 4.60
N ALA A 116 10.52 -2.32 3.58
CA ALA A 116 11.82 -1.89 3.08
C ALA A 116 11.76 -0.46 2.49
N ILE A 117 10.77 -0.18 1.66
CA ILE A 117 10.57 1.16 1.08
C ILE A 117 10.21 2.19 2.16
N SER A 118 9.38 1.80 3.13
CA SER A 118 8.96 2.69 4.21
C SER A 118 10.12 3.09 5.13
N VAL A 119 10.98 2.14 5.53
CA VAL A 119 12.16 2.43 6.35
C VAL A 119 13.16 3.26 5.55
N LEU A 120 13.41 2.95 4.27
CA LEU A 120 14.27 3.75 3.41
C LEU A 120 13.79 5.19 3.29
N SER A 121 12.50 5.39 3.01
CA SER A 121 11.91 6.72 2.87
C SER A 121 11.97 7.52 4.18
N ALA A 122 11.74 6.87 5.33
CA ALA A 122 11.83 7.52 6.64
C ALA A 122 13.25 8.00 6.96
N VAL A 123 14.26 7.18 6.65
CA VAL A 123 15.67 7.50 6.91
C VAL A 123 16.22 8.50 5.89
N GLU A 124 15.77 8.46 4.63
CA GLU A 124 16.08 9.50 3.64
C GLU A 124 15.49 10.86 4.02
N GLY A 125 14.28 10.89 4.60
CA GLY A 125 13.69 12.11 5.14
C GLY A 125 14.54 12.77 6.23
N LEU A 126 15.35 12.00 6.96
CA LEU A 126 16.26 12.53 7.98
C LEU A 126 17.35 13.42 7.39
N LYS A 127 17.75 13.21 6.13
CA LYS A 127 18.73 14.05 5.41
C LYS A 127 18.26 15.50 5.28
N VAL A 128 16.95 15.73 5.24
CA VAL A 128 16.34 17.07 5.15
C VAL A 128 16.52 17.84 6.47
N ALA A 129 16.47 17.14 7.62
CA ALA A 129 16.60 17.75 8.94
C ALA A 129 18.06 17.78 9.45
N ALA A 130 18.89 16.80 9.07
CA ALA A 130 20.26 16.65 9.51
C ALA A 130 21.15 16.10 8.37
N PRO A 131 21.72 16.98 7.53
CA PRO A 131 22.51 16.58 6.35
C PRO A 131 23.79 15.79 6.68
N THR A 132 24.32 15.92 7.91
CA THR A 132 25.52 15.20 8.36
C THR A 132 25.31 13.70 8.56
N LEU A 133 24.06 13.22 8.54
CA LEU A 133 23.72 11.80 8.75
C LEU A 133 23.60 10.99 7.44
N GLU A 134 23.93 11.58 6.28
CA GLU A 134 23.82 10.90 4.98
C GLU A 134 24.55 9.56 4.89
N ALA A 135 25.76 9.48 5.47
CA ALA A 135 26.57 8.27 5.46
C ALA A 135 25.96 7.11 6.28
N TYR A 136 25.02 7.41 7.18
CA TYR A 136 24.36 6.42 8.04
C TYR A 136 23.01 5.93 7.50
N VAL A 137 22.53 6.48 6.38
CA VAL A 137 21.21 6.12 5.83
C VAL A 137 21.15 4.66 5.39
N VAL A 138 22.15 4.16 4.65
CA VAL A 138 22.21 2.76 4.18
C VAL A 138 22.46 1.77 5.34
N PRO A 139 23.41 2.02 6.26
CA PRO A 139 23.58 1.14 7.42
C PRO A 139 22.35 1.02 8.33
N VAL A 140 21.63 2.12 8.58
CA VAL A 140 20.47 2.13 9.49
C VAL A 140 19.24 1.48 8.86
N THR A 141 19.11 1.51 7.52
CA THR A 141 17.99 0.86 6.81
C THR A 141 18.13 -0.65 6.69
N LEU A 142 19.33 -1.20 6.91
CA LEU A 142 19.62 -2.63 6.82
C LEU A 142 19.48 -3.38 8.17
N VAL A 143 19.20 -2.66 9.26
CA VAL A 143 19.00 -3.21 10.62
C VAL A 143 17.50 -3.41 10.88
#